data_AF-A0A7S3DM70-F1
#
_entry.id   AF-A0A7S3DM70-F1
#
_cell.length_a   1.000
_cell.length_b   1.000
_cell.length_c   1.000
_cell.angle_alpha   90.00
_cell.angle_beta   90.00
_cell.angle_gamma   90.00
#
_symmetry.space_group_name_H-M   'P 1'
#
loop_
_entity.id
_entity.type
_entity.pdbx_description
1 polymer ?
#
loop_
_entity_poly.entity_id
_entity_poly.type
_entity_poly.pdbx_seq_one_letter_code
_entity_poly.pdbx_strand_id
1 'polypeptide(L)'
;NNVAKAIWFLSQAQEVGKTVQLRKNKVLYASTLVDLAELHFKQDKSTEAIDILTNAMEWVVPYTEIYPWYVSLSTCYGEARLLLAKCYQAKGETTLEISNRRQYLLYAASKHGKDYSEWTEEQGCDDMDEERLELFRSICESVPKVKKYRLPVRKSGQVSWISIEIGSAIEGNDPLEDQARLLKEDFGVEIADDIRESFRKLHDLALRNNVPLTELCDYALSPTTSNSRSPTDEDDGTVTTAGESSFDSEGFGDEQRQSTYAEDNEDSIPVLIQVEETLFESDENNEND
;
A
#
# COMPACT_ATOMS: atom_id res chain seq x y z
N ASN A 1 -19.64 -14.55 20.42
CA ASN A 1 -20.87 -14.01 19.80
C ASN A 1 -20.57 -13.19 18.54
N ASN A 2 -19.53 -12.34 18.55
CA ASN A 2 -19.20 -11.45 17.42
C ASN A 2 -18.79 -12.16 16.12
N VAL A 3 -17.99 -13.25 16.19
CA VAL A 3 -17.53 -13.96 14.99
C VAL A 3 -18.68 -14.66 14.25
N ALA A 4 -19.62 -15.28 14.97
CA ALA A 4 -20.80 -15.90 14.34
C ALA A 4 -21.68 -14.86 13.63
N LYS A 5 -21.80 -13.66 14.20
CA LYS A 5 -22.52 -12.54 13.59
C LYS A 5 -21.81 -12.03 12.35
N ALA A 6 -20.48 -11.90 12.38
CA ALA A 6 -19.67 -11.51 11.22
C ALA A 6 -19.79 -12.53 10.08
N ILE A 7 -19.65 -13.82 10.38
CA ILE A 7 -19.86 -14.92 9.42
C ILE A 7 -21.24 -14.81 8.77
N TRP A 8 -22.30 -14.65 9.57
CA TRP A 8 -23.65 -14.50 9.05
C TRP A 8 -23.80 -13.30 8.10
N PHE A 9 -23.26 -12.13 8.47
CA PHE A 9 -23.31 -10.93 7.61
C PHE A 9 -22.55 -11.13 6.30
N LEU A 10 -21.35 -11.72 6.34
CA LEU A 10 -20.56 -11.99 5.14
C LEU A 10 -21.25 -13.00 4.22
N SER A 11 -21.92 -14.02 4.78
CA SER A 11 -22.74 -14.95 3.99
C SER A 11 -23.93 -14.25 3.32
N GLN A 12 -24.57 -13.27 3.98
CA GLN A 12 -25.63 -12.48 3.33
C GLN A 12 -25.07 -11.59 2.22
N ALA A 13 -23.92 -10.93 2.44
CA ALA A 13 -23.26 -10.09 1.45
C ALA A 13 -22.83 -10.90 0.21
N GLN A 14 -22.39 -12.16 0.41
CA GLN A 14 -22.10 -13.11 -0.65
C GLN A 14 -23.33 -13.30 -1.57
N GLU A 15 -24.49 -13.62 -1.02
CA GLU A 15 -25.70 -13.85 -1.82
C GLU A 15 -26.11 -12.62 -2.65
N VAL A 16 -25.93 -11.41 -2.11
CA VAL A 16 -26.18 -10.17 -2.84
C VAL A 16 -25.14 -9.94 -3.95
N GLY A 17 -23.85 -10.17 -3.66
CA GLY A 17 -22.75 -9.95 -4.60
C GLY A 17 -22.83 -10.77 -5.89
N LYS A 18 -23.37 -12.00 -5.82
CA LYS A 18 -23.57 -12.89 -6.99
C LYS A 18 -24.43 -12.26 -8.09
N THR A 19 -25.33 -11.35 -7.74
CA THR A 19 -26.34 -10.82 -8.68
C THR A 19 -25.87 -9.58 -9.46
N VAL A 20 -24.73 -8.98 -9.10
CA VAL A 20 -24.34 -7.67 -9.66
C VAL A 20 -23.08 -7.73 -10.51
N GLN A 21 -23.21 -7.34 -11.78
CA GLN A 21 -22.18 -7.50 -12.81
C GLN A 21 -21.04 -6.46 -12.80
N LEU A 22 -21.13 -5.41 -11.96
CA LEU A 22 -20.14 -4.34 -11.94
C LEU A 22 -18.78 -4.84 -11.39
N ARG A 23 -17.67 -4.39 -12.01
CA ARG A 23 -16.29 -4.76 -11.62
C ARG A 23 -16.05 -4.59 -10.11
N LYS A 24 -16.45 -3.44 -9.56
CA LYS A 24 -16.35 -3.12 -8.13
C LYS A 24 -17.06 -4.15 -7.22
N ASN A 25 -18.20 -4.67 -7.66
CA ASN A 25 -18.97 -5.62 -6.86
C ASN A 25 -18.35 -7.01 -6.87
N LYS A 26 -17.64 -7.37 -7.95
CA LYS A 26 -16.86 -8.61 -8.02
C LYS A 26 -15.67 -8.59 -7.07
N VAL A 27 -14.95 -7.46 -7.00
CA VAL A 27 -13.88 -7.26 -6.01
C VAL A 27 -14.44 -7.34 -4.59
N LEU A 28 -15.54 -6.64 -4.31
CA LEU A 28 -16.17 -6.68 -2.99
C LEU A 28 -16.60 -8.10 -2.61
N TYR A 29 -17.19 -8.85 -3.56
CA TYR A 29 -17.58 -10.23 -3.36
C TYR A 29 -16.38 -11.13 -3.06
N ALA A 30 -15.31 -11.04 -3.86
CA ALA A 30 -14.08 -11.79 -3.66
C ALA A 30 -13.43 -11.50 -2.30
N SER A 31 -13.27 -10.22 -1.96
CA SER A 31 -12.72 -9.80 -0.66
C SER A 31 -13.58 -10.31 0.51
N THR A 32 -14.91 -10.24 0.39
CA THR A 32 -15.84 -10.77 1.41
C THR A 32 -15.65 -12.28 1.62
N LEU A 33 -15.42 -13.05 0.55
CA LEU A 33 -15.15 -14.48 0.66
C LEU A 33 -13.80 -14.77 1.32
N VAL A 34 -12.76 -13.99 1.01
CA VAL A 34 -11.44 -14.13 1.65
C VAL A 34 -11.54 -13.83 3.14
N ASP A 35 -12.19 -12.73 3.52
CA ASP A 35 -12.42 -12.36 4.93
C ASP A 35 -13.21 -13.45 5.67
N LEU A 36 -14.27 -13.98 5.03
CA LEU A 36 -15.07 -15.06 5.60
C LEU A 36 -14.24 -16.33 5.81
N ALA A 37 -13.43 -16.71 4.82
CA ALA A 37 -12.54 -17.86 4.93
C ALA A 37 -11.50 -17.67 6.04
N GLU A 38 -10.97 -16.46 6.22
CA GLU A 38 -10.02 -16.17 7.29
C GLU A 38 -10.68 -16.36 8.67
N LEU A 39 -11.93 -15.91 8.83
CA LEU A 39 -12.69 -16.14 10.06
C LEU A 39 -12.93 -17.62 10.34
N HIS A 40 -13.21 -18.42 9.30
CA HIS A 40 -13.33 -19.88 9.44
C HIS A 40 -11.99 -20.51 9.81
N PHE A 41 -10.90 -20.12 9.16
CA PHE A 41 -9.56 -20.62 9.46
C PHE A 41 -9.15 -20.31 10.92
N LYS A 42 -9.44 -19.10 11.41
CA LYS A 42 -9.23 -18.71 12.82
C LYS A 42 -10.07 -19.51 13.84
N GLN A 43 -11.08 -20.25 13.39
CA GLN A 43 -11.89 -21.17 14.20
C GLN A 43 -11.46 -22.63 14.02
N ASP A 44 -10.27 -22.89 13.48
CA ASP A 44 -9.76 -24.22 13.13
C ASP A 44 -10.65 -24.97 12.11
N LYS A 45 -11.45 -24.24 11.33
CA LYS A 45 -12.34 -24.78 10.28
C LYS A 45 -11.69 -24.69 8.90
N SER A 46 -10.52 -25.32 8.76
CA SER A 46 -9.72 -25.26 7.54
C SER A 46 -10.44 -25.85 6.33
N THR A 47 -11.30 -26.86 6.50
CA THR A 47 -12.05 -27.46 5.37
C THR A 47 -13.06 -26.47 4.80
N GLU A 48 -13.85 -25.81 5.66
CA GLU A 48 -14.81 -24.79 5.26
C GLU A 48 -14.11 -23.57 4.65
N ALA A 49 -12.98 -23.15 5.22
CA ALA A 49 -12.16 -22.08 4.65
C ALA A 49 -11.66 -22.44 3.24
N ILE A 50 -11.20 -23.67 3.01
CA ILE A 50 -10.78 -24.15 1.68
C ILE A 50 -11.94 -24.11 0.68
N ASP A 51 -13.14 -24.54 1.07
CA ASP A 51 -14.31 -24.52 0.18
C ASP A 51 -14.69 -23.08 -0.22
N ILE A 52 -14.69 -22.16 0.75
CA ILE A 52 -14.95 -20.73 0.51
C ILE A 52 -13.89 -20.13 -0.41
N LEU A 53 -12.61 -20.41 -0.17
CA LEU A 53 -11.51 -19.90 -0.99
C LEU A 53 -11.50 -20.47 -2.39
N THR A 54 -11.83 -21.75 -2.55
CA THR A 54 -11.94 -22.38 -3.87
C THR A 54 -13.01 -21.68 -4.70
N ASN A 55 -14.17 -21.37 -4.09
CA ASN A 55 -15.21 -20.56 -4.73
C ASN A 55 -14.72 -19.14 -5.05
N ALA A 56 -14.02 -18.48 -4.12
CA ALA A 56 -13.44 -17.17 -4.38
C ALA A 56 -12.48 -17.20 -5.59
N MET A 57 -11.67 -18.25 -5.73
CA MET A 57 -10.71 -18.41 -6.81
C MET A 57 -11.37 -18.64 -8.17
N GLU A 58 -12.43 -19.45 -8.24
CA GLU A 58 -13.25 -19.60 -9.47
C GLU A 58 -13.75 -18.24 -9.97
N TRP A 59 -14.08 -17.35 -9.03
CA TRP A 59 -14.50 -15.99 -9.35
C TRP A 59 -13.36 -15.05 -9.68
N VAL A 60 -12.24 -15.08 -8.97
CA VAL A 60 -11.19 -14.07 -9.11
C VAL A 60 -10.30 -14.33 -10.33
N VAL A 61 -9.93 -15.59 -10.58
CA VAL A 61 -8.93 -15.96 -11.61
C VAL A 61 -9.27 -15.39 -13.00
N PRO A 62 -10.49 -15.60 -13.55
CA PRO A 62 -10.79 -15.12 -14.90
C PRO A 62 -10.68 -13.61 -15.02
N TYR A 63 -10.99 -12.85 -13.96
CA TYR A 63 -10.93 -11.40 -13.99
C TYR A 63 -9.52 -10.87 -13.77
N THR A 64 -8.65 -11.59 -13.08
CA THR A 64 -7.23 -11.21 -12.98
C THR A 64 -6.53 -11.32 -14.33
N GLU A 65 -7.01 -12.19 -15.22
CA GLU A 65 -6.52 -12.28 -16.60
C GLU A 65 -7.06 -11.14 -17.48
N ILE A 66 -8.32 -10.76 -17.29
CA ILE A 66 -8.96 -9.68 -18.07
C ILE A 66 -8.49 -8.30 -17.61
N TYR A 67 -8.32 -8.11 -16.30
CA TYR A 67 -7.93 -6.86 -15.65
C TYR A 67 -6.68 -7.08 -14.79
N PRO A 68 -5.53 -7.44 -15.39
CA PRO A 68 -4.29 -7.73 -14.65
C PRO A 68 -3.78 -6.53 -13.86
N TRP A 69 -4.23 -5.34 -14.22
CA TRP A 69 -3.92 -4.08 -13.57
C TRP A 69 -4.82 -3.72 -12.39
N TYR A 70 -5.91 -4.44 -12.16
CA TYR A 70 -6.82 -4.11 -11.07
C TYR A 70 -6.22 -4.62 -9.74
N VAL A 71 -5.47 -3.76 -9.07
CA VAL A 71 -4.72 -4.07 -7.85
C VAL A 71 -5.57 -4.78 -6.80
N SER A 72 -6.80 -4.30 -6.52
CA SER A 72 -7.67 -4.90 -5.49
C SER A 72 -8.02 -6.34 -5.81
N LEU A 73 -8.32 -6.62 -7.08
CA LEU A 73 -8.65 -7.97 -7.53
C LEU A 73 -7.43 -8.90 -7.45
N SER A 74 -6.26 -8.43 -7.89
CA SER A 74 -5.04 -9.20 -7.78
C SER A 74 -4.63 -9.40 -6.31
N THR A 75 -4.89 -8.44 -5.43
CA THR A 75 -4.66 -8.56 -3.98
C THR A 75 -5.54 -9.66 -3.39
N CYS A 76 -6.84 -9.68 -3.72
CA CYS A 76 -7.73 -10.77 -3.33
C CYS A 76 -7.21 -12.14 -3.81
N TYR A 77 -6.67 -12.22 -5.03
CA TYR A 77 -6.05 -13.45 -5.55
C TYR A 77 -4.85 -13.89 -4.69
N GLY A 78 -3.93 -12.97 -4.41
CA GLY A 78 -2.75 -13.24 -3.59
C GLY A 78 -3.10 -13.69 -2.18
N GLU A 79 -4.00 -12.96 -1.52
CA GLU A 79 -4.48 -13.27 -0.16
C GLU A 79 -5.18 -14.64 -0.12
N ALA A 80 -6.04 -14.92 -1.10
CA ALA A 80 -6.71 -16.22 -1.20
C ALA A 80 -5.71 -17.38 -1.37
N ARG A 81 -4.67 -17.21 -2.20
CA ARG A 81 -3.60 -18.21 -2.38
C ARG A 81 -2.82 -18.45 -1.09
N LEU A 82 -2.41 -17.38 -0.40
CA LEU A 82 -1.66 -17.52 0.84
C LEU A 82 -2.52 -18.17 1.93
N LEU A 83 -3.80 -17.82 2.04
CA LEU A 83 -4.69 -18.41 3.02
C LEU A 83 -5.02 -19.89 2.70
N LEU A 84 -5.18 -20.25 1.42
CA LEU A 84 -5.29 -21.66 1.00
C LEU A 84 -4.06 -22.45 1.43
N ALA A 85 -2.86 -21.91 1.21
CA ALA A 85 -1.63 -22.55 1.66
C ALA A 85 -1.61 -22.81 3.17
N LYS A 86 -2.01 -21.81 3.98
CA LYS A 86 -2.12 -21.96 5.44
C LYS A 86 -3.16 -23.02 5.85
N CYS A 87 -4.29 -23.10 5.14
CA CYS A 87 -5.28 -24.13 5.38
C CYS A 87 -4.75 -25.54 5.07
N TYR A 88 -4.02 -25.70 3.96
CA TYR A 88 -3.40 -26.98 3.59
C TYR A 88 -2.26 -27.38 4.53
N GLN A 89 -1.45 -26.41 4.97
CA GLN A 89 -0.45 -26.61 6.02
C GLN A 89 -1.09 -27.18 7.29
N ALA A 90 -2.20 -26.57 7.76
CA ALA A 90 -2.93 -27.04 8.94
C ALA A 90 -3.52 -28.46 8.78
N LYS A 91 -3.73 -28.93 7.55
CA LYS A 91 -4.21 -30.28 7.24
C LYS A 91 -3.10 -31.29 6.95
N GLY A 92 -1.82 -30.86 6.93
CA GLY A 92 -0.69 -31.71 6.55
C GLY A 92 -0.61 -32.02 5.05
N GLU A 93 -1.26 -31.22 4.21
CA GLU A 93 -1.31 -31.40 2.75
C GLU A 93 -0.18 -30.63 2.06
N THR A 94 1.07 -31.04 2.28
CA THR A 94 2.28 -30.29 1.90
C THR A 94 2.35 -29.95 0.40
N THR A 95 1.96 -30.86 -0.49
CA THR A 95 1.97 -30.61 -1.94
C THR A 95 1.04 -29.45 -2.32
N LEU A 96 -0.14 -29.37 -1.70
CA LEU A 96 -1.11 -28.31 -1.95
C LEU A 96 -0.72 -27.00 -1.26
N GLU A 97 -0.08 -27.07 -0.09
CA GLU A 97 0.56 -25.92 0.54
C GLU A 97 1.59 -25.29 -0.40
N ILE A 98 2.57 -26.07 -0.85
CA ILE A 98 3.67 -25.62 -1.72
C ILE A 98 3.12 -25.00 -3.00
N SER A 99 2.18 -25.68 -3.66
CA SER A 99 1.57 -25.20 -4.89
C SER A 99 0.92 -23.83 -4.71
N ASN A 100 0.17 -23.61 -3.63
CA ASN A 100 -0.49 -22.32 -3.39
C ASN A 100 0.50 -21.21 -2.98
N ARG A 101 1.55 -21.53 -2.22
CA ARG A 101 2.63 -20.57 -1.91
C ARG A 101 3.39 -20.14 -3.18
N ARG A 102 3.63 -21.06 -4.12
CA ARG A 102 4.24 -20.72 -5.42
C ARG A 102 3.37 -19.75 -6.21
N GLN A 103 2.08 -20.04 -6.30
CA GLN A 103 1.12 -19.15 -6.99
C GLN A 103 1.04 -17.77 -6.32
N TYR A 104 1.14 -17.72 -5.00
CA TYR A 104 1.25 -16.47 -4.26
C TYR A 104 2.53 -15.69 -4.59
N LEU A 105 3.70 -16.35 -4.64
CA LEU A 105 4.95 -15.68 -5.01
C LEU A 105 5.00 -15.25 -6.48
N LEU A 106 4.40 -16.00 -7.41
CA LEU A 106 4.23 -15.57 -8.80
C LEU A 106 3.41 -14.29 -8.89
N TYR A 107 2.31 -14.23 -8.13
CA TYR A 107 1.54 -13.00 -7.96
C TYR A 107 2.41 -11.88 -7.38
N ALA A 108 3.13 -12.15 -6.28
CA ALA A 108 3.95 -11.15 -5.59
C ALA A 108 5.06 -10.59 -6.49
N ALA A 109 5.71 -11.44 -7.30
CA ALA A 109 6.71 -11.02 -8.29
C ALA A 109 6.11 -10.00 -9.28
N SER A 110 4.92 -10.30 -9.79
CA SER A 110 4.22 -9.43 -10.75
C SER A 110 3.79 -8.07 -10.17
N LYS A 111 3.69 -7.95 -8.84
CA LYS A 111 3.18 -6.75 -8.16
C LYS A 111 4.22 -5.95 -7.40
N HIS A 112 5.27 -6.62 -6.93
CA HIS A 112 6.26 -6.01 -6.05
C HIS A 112 7.64 -5.83 -6.72
N GLY A 113 7.82 -6.33 -7.94
CA GLY A 113 9.09 -6.26 -8.67
C GLY A 113 10.23 -7.03 -8.01
N LYS A 114 9.96 -7.82 -6.96
CA LYS A 114 10.93 -8.72 -6.36
C LYS A 114 11.04 -9.99 -7.17
N ASP A 115 12.27 -10.44 -7.38
CA ASP A 115 12.55 -11.72 -8.00
C ASP A 115 12.35 -12.85 -6.99
N TYR A 116 11.43 -13.76 -7.29
CA TYR A 116 11.16 -14.97 -6.54
C TYR A 116 11.40 -16.23 -7.38
N SER A 117 12.12 -16.13 -8.50
CA SER A 117 12.36 -17.23 -9.46
C SER A 117 12.76 -18.54 -8.77
N GLU A 118 13.74 -18.50 -7.85
CA GLU A 118 14.20 -19.64 -7.05
C GLU A 118 13.05 -20.42 -6.37
N TRP A 119 12.00 -19.72 -5.95
CA TRP A 119 10.89 -20.28 -5.17
C TRP A 119 9.67 -20.61 -6.03
N THR A 120 9.60 -20.05 -7.24
CA THR A 120 8.48 -20.23 -8.18
C THR A 120 8.74 -21.28 -9.24
N GLU A 121 10.00 -21.66 -9.47
CA GLU A 121 10.35 -22.73 -10.39
C GLU A 121 9.79 -24.09 -9.94
N GLU A 122 9.39 -24.90 -10.92
CA GLU A 122 8.70 -26.18 -10.73
C GLU A 122 9.62 -27.32 -10.24
N GLN A 123 10.81 -27.02 -9.71
CA GLN A 123 11.63 -28.05 -9.07
C GLN A 123 10.78 -28.78 -8.01
N GLY A 124 10.73 -30.10 -8.07
CA GLY A 124 9.65 -30.92 -7.51
C GLY A 124 9.29 -30.55 -6.06
N CYS A 125 8.00 -30.54 -5.73
CA CYS A 125 7.53 -30.40 -4.35
C CYS A 125 8.09 -31.50 -3.42
N ASP A 126 8.55 -32.61 -4.01
CA ASP A 126 9.02 -33.81 -3.32
C ASP A 126 10.45 -33.66 -2.76
N ASP A 127 11.19 -32.60 -3.17
CA ASP A 127 12.59 -32.38 -2.77
C ASP A 127 12.75 -31.26 -1.71
N MET A 128 11.65 -30.66 -1.21
CA MET A 128 11.71 -29.70 -0.10
C MET A 128 11.82 -30.43 1.23
N ASP A 129 13.00 -30.38 1.86
CA ASP A 129 13.12 -30.72 3.28
C ASP A 129 12.42 -29.66 4.18
N GLU A 130 12.27 -29.99 5.47
CA GLU A 130 11.54 -29.13 6.40
C GLU A 130 12.21 -27.76 6.59
N GLU A 131 13.55 -27.69 6.55
CA GLU A 131 14.28 -26.43 6.69
C GLU A 131 14.01 -25.51 5.50
N ARG A 132 14.06 -26.04 4.27
CA ARG A 132 13.74 -25.31 3.05
C ARG A 132 12.27 -24.91 2.99
N LEU A 133 11.37 -25.78 3.48
CA LEU A 133 9.94 -25.48 3.56
C LEU A 133 9.64 -24.35 4.55
N GLU A 134 10.32 -24.32 5.71
CA GLU A 134 10.15 -23.24 6.68
C GLU A 134 10.69 -21.90 6.16
N LEU A 135 11.83 -21.92 5.46
CA LEU A 135 12.33 -20.75 4.75
C LEU A 135 11.31 -20.27 3.69
N PHE A 136 10.72 -21.19 2.94
CA PHE A 136 9.70 -20.85 1.94
C PHE A 136 8.46 -20.20 2.57
N ARG A 137 7.99 -20.72 3.72
CA ARG A 137 6.90 -20.13 4.51
C ARG A 137 7.26 -18.71 4.94
N SER A 138 8.44 -18.53 5.53
CA SER A 138 8.94 -17.23 5.99
C SER A 138 9.01 -16.20 4.86
N ILE A 139 9.47 -16.60 3.67
CA ILE A 139 9.55 -15.71 2.51
C ILE A 139 8.15 -15.23 2.11
N CYS A 140 7.16 -16.13 2.05
CA CYS A 140 5.79 -15.76 1.75
C CYS A 140 5.21 -14.74 2.75
N GLU A 141 5.49 -14.90 4.05
CA GLU A 141 5.01 -13.95 5.07
C GLU A 141 5.74 -12.60 5.01
N SER A 142 6.95 -12.56 4.44
CA SER A 142 7.75 -11.33 4.30
C SER A 142 7.44 -10.48 3.05
N VAL A 143 6.56 -10.97 2.17
CA VAL A 143 6.15 -10.23 0.97
C VAL A 143 5.51 -8.89 1.41
N PRO A 144 5.99 -7.74 0.89
CA PRO A 144 5.38 -6.45 1.21
C PRO A 144 3.89 -6.43 0.86
N LYS A 145 3.05 -5.97 1.78
CA LYS A 145 1.61 -5.89 1.55
C LYS A 145 1.24 -4.62 0.80
N VAL A 146 0.16 -4.70 0.01
CA VAL A 146 -0.51 -3.52 -0.54
C VAL A 146 -1.14 -2.73 0.61
N LYS A 147 -0.99 -1.40 0.60
CA LYS A 147 -1.58 -0.50 1.61
C LYS A 147 -2.58 0.47 0.98
N LYS A 148 -3.57 0.88 1.77
CA LYS A 148 -4.62 1.83 1.37
C LYS A 148 -4.27 3.23 1.85
N TYR A 149 -4.38 4.21 0.95
CA TYR A 149 -4.15 5.63 1.23
C TYR A 149 -5.32 6.44 0.73
N ARG A 150 -5.64 7.57 1.38
CA ARG A 150 -6.68 8.48 0.92
C ARG A 150 -6.07 9.69 0.21
N LEU A 151 -6.41 9.87 -1.06
CA LEU A 151 -5.97 11.00 -1.86
C LEU A 151 -7.11 11.97 -2.18
N PRO A 152 -6.82 13.28 -2.27
CA PRO A 152 -7.74 14.23 -2.85
C PRO A 152 -7.78 14.06 -4.38
N VAL A 153 -8.97 13.93 -4.94
CA VAL A 153 -9.23 13.91 -6.39
C VAL A 153 -10.18 15.04 -6.75
N ARG A 154 -10.05 15.56 -7.98
CA ARG A 154 -10.91 16.64 -8.48
C ARG A 154 -11.96 16.09 -9.43
N LYS A 155 -13.23 16.46 -9.20
CA LYS A 155 -14.35 16.20 -10.11
C LYS A 155 -15.20 17.45 -10.23
N SER A 156 -15.30 18.00 -11.44
CA SER A 156 -16.13 19.20 -11.71
C SER A 156 -15.81 20.40 -10.79
N GLY A 157 -14.54 20.58 -10.43
CA GLY A 157 -14.10 21.66 -9.52
C GLY A 157 -14.28 21.37 -8.02
N GLN A 158 -14.95 20.26 -7.65
CA GLN A 158 -15.06 19.81 -6.26
C GLN A 158 -13.93 18.83 -5.92
N VAL A 159 -13.33 19.01 -4.74
CA VAL A 159 -12.37 18.05 -4.18
C VAL A 159 -13.12 16.98 -3.41
N SER A 160 -12.85 15.72 -3.74
CA SER A 160 -13.37 14.53 -3.06
C SER A 160 -12.21 13.66 -2.61
N TRP A 161 -12.37 12.92 -1.52
CA TRP A 161 -11.35 11.99 -1.03
C TRP A 161 -11.66 10.58 -1.51
N ILE A 162 -10.67 9.90 -2.09
CA ILE A 162 -10.79 8.52 -2.54
C ILE A 162 -9.67 7.67 -1.97
N SER A 163 -10.01 6.44 -1.58
CA SER A 163 -9.02 5.44 -1.19
C SER A 163 -8.39 4.83 -2.44
N ILE A 164 -7.06 4.79 -2.46
CA ILE A 164 -6.23 4.14 -3.47
C ILE A 164 -5.40 3.05 -2.81
N GLU A 165 -4.99 2.06 -3.59
CA GLU A 165 -4.16 0.96 -3.14
C GLU A 165 -2.76 1.04 -3.77
N ILE A 166 -1.73 0.96 -2.93
CA ILE A 166 -0.32 1.08 -3.31
C ILE A 166 0.43 -0.16 -2.89
N GLY A 167 1.06 -0.80 -3.88
CA GLY A 167 2.05 -1.85 -3.70
C GLY A 167 3.46 -1.36 -3.96
N SER A 168 4.40 -2.28 -4.20
CA SER A 168 5.78 -1.94 -4.58
C SER A 168 5.89 -1.95 -6.10
N ALA A 169 5.61 -0.83 -6.75
CA ALA A 169 5.67 -0.78 -8.22
C ALA A 169 7.03 -1.28 -8.74
N ILE A 170 6.99 -2.01 -9.86
CA ILE A 170 8.20 -2.48 -10.56
C ILE A 170 9.01 -1.26 -11.01
N GLU A 171 10.34 -1.35 -10.95
CA GLU A 171 11.23 -0.31 -11.45
C GLU A 171 10.85 0.12 -12.87
N GLY A 172 10.79 1.44 -13.10
CA GLY A 172 10.40 2.04 -14.38
C GLY A 172 8.91 2.23 -14.59
N ASN A 173 8.03 1.70 -13.72
CA ASN A 173 6.59 1.93 -13.79
C ASN A 173 6.15 3.06 -12.85
N ASP A 174 5.15 3.83 -13.27
CA ASP A 174 4.51 4.82 -12.38
C ASP A 174 3.73 4.10 -11.27
N PRO A 175 4.02 4.37 -9.98
CA PRO A 175 3.40 3.68 -8.86
C PRO A 175 1.89 3.90 -8.72
N LEU A 176 1.33 4.92 -9.39
CA LEU A 176 -0.10 5.21 -9.42
C LEU A 176 -0.79 4.82 -10.72
N GLU A 177 -0.08 4.29 -11.73
CA GLU A 177 -0.65 4.07 -13.08
C GLU A 177 -1.93 3.22 -13.05
N ASP A 178 -1.87 2.08 -12.34
CA ASP A 178 -2.98 1.15 -12.23
C ASP A 178 -4.20 1.77 -11.53
N GLN A 179 -3.96 2.54 -10.47
CA GLN A 179 -5.01 3.25 -9.72
C GLN A 179 -5.56 4.42 -10.52
N ALA A 180 -4.72 5.18 -11.22
CA ALA A 180 -5.13 6.30 -12.06
C ALA A 180 -6.03 5.82 -13.21
N ARG A 181 -5.70 4.70 -13.85
CA ARG A 181 -6.58 4.07 -14.86
C ARG A 181 -7.92 3.66 -14.25
N LEU A 182 -7.92 2.98 -13.10
CA LEU A 182 -9.16 2.59 -12.43
C LEU A 182 -10.07 3.79 -12.14
N LEU A 183 -9.50 4.85 -11.56
CA LEU A 183 -10.21 6.08 -11.23
C LEU A 183 -10.79 6.77 -12.46
N LYS A 184 -10.05 6.80 -13.56
CA LYS A 184 -10.51 7.38 -14.81
C LYS A 184 -11.62 6.55 -15.45
N GLU A 185 -11.46 5.23 -15.54
CA GLU A 185 -12.43 4.34 -16.17
C GLU A 185 -13.73 4.19 -15.37
N ASP A 186 -13.65 3.95 -14.07
CA ASP A 186 -14.81 3.61 -13.25
C ASP A 186 -15.47 4.83 -12.59
N PHE A 187 -14.70 5.89 -12.32
CA PHE A 187 -15.19 7.05 -11.56
C PHE A 187 -15.17 8.36 -12.34
N GLY A 188 -14.49 8.40 -13.50
CA GLY A 188 -14.30 9.59 -14.31
C GLY A 188 -13.55 10.69 -13.55
N VAL A 189 -12.61 10.31 -12.68
CA VAL A 189 -11.77 11.23 -11.91
C VAL A 189 -10.31 10.98 -12.21
N GLU A 190 -9.50 12.03 -12.13
CA GLU A 190 -8.06 11.98 -12.37
C GLU A 190 -7.31 12.36 -11.09
N ILE A 191 -6.16 11.71 -10.89
CA ILE A 191 -5.20 12.07 -9.84
C ILE A 191 -4.39 13.26 -10.35
N ALA A 192 -4.22 14.27 -9.49
CA ALA A 192 -3.46 15.46 -9.86
C ALA A 192 -1.97 15.14 -10.11
N ASP A 193 -1.36 15.83 -11.08
CA ASP A 193 0.01 15.54 -11.54
C ASP A 193 1.07 15.75 -10.45
N ASP A 194 0.87 16.73 -9.56
CA ASP A 194 1.73 16.99 -8.40
C ASP A 194 1.75 15.82 -7.41
N ILE A 195 0.60 15.18 -7.20
CA ILE A 195 0.49 13.97 -6.38
C ILE A 195 1.21 12.80 -7.07
N ARG A 196 0.96 12.59 -8.37
CA ARG A 196 1.65 11.53 -9.14
C ARG A 196 3.17 11.69 -9.08
N GLU A 197 3.65 12.90 -9.27
CA GLU A 197 5.07 13.22 -9.22
C GLU A 197 5.67 13.00 -7.82
N SER A 198 4.93 13.33 -6.76
CA SER A 198 5.34 13.05 -5.38
C SER A 198 5.51 11.54 -5.14
N PHE A 199 4.59 10.72 -5.64
CA PHE A 199 4.70 9.26 -5.52
C PHE A 199 5.86 8.68 -6.35
N ARG A 200 6.16 9.24 -7.53
CA ARG A 200 7.35 8.84 -8.31
C ARG A 200 8.64 9.14 -7.56
N LYS A 201 8.77 10.33 -6.97
CA LYS A 201 9.93 10.69 -6.14
C LYS A 201 10.10 9.76 -4.93
N LEU A 202 8.98 9.40 -4.28
CA LEU A 202 8.99 8.41 -3.19
C LEU A 202 9.42 7.03 -3.71
N HIS A 203 8.93 6.60 -4.86
CA HIS A 203 9.32 5.32 -5.47
C HIS A 203 10.81 5.27 -5.82
N ASP A 204 11.36 6.31 -6.45
CA ASP A 204 12.80 6.41 -6.74
C ASP A 204 13.64 6.41 -5.45
N LEU A 205 13.13 7.03 -4.38
CA LEU A 205 13.79 7.02 -3.08
C LEU A 205 13.72 5.63 -2.44
N ALA A 206 12.59 4.94 -2.53
CA ALA A 206 12.40 3.58 -2.02
C ALA A 206 13.35 2.58 -2.69
N LEU A 207 13.47 2.66 -4.03
CA LEU A 207 14.41 1.84 -4.82
C LEU A 207 15.87 2.11 -4.41
N ARG A 208 16.27 3.38 -4.32
CA ARG A 208 17.65 3.76 -3.93
C ARG A 208 18.06 3.28 -2.54
N ASN A 209 17.10 3.17 -1.62
CA ASN A 209 17.35 2.74 -0.25
C ASN A 209 17.02 1.26 0.00
N ASN A 210 16.57 0.53 -1.02
CA ASN A 210 16.12 -0.86 -0.91
C ASN A 210 15.07 -1.07 0.20
N VAL A 211 14.10 -0.15 0.29
CA VAL A 211 12.97 -0.24 1.21
C VAL A 211 11.66 -0.35 0.41
N PRO A 212 10.63 -1.04 0.93
CA PRO A 212 9.31 -1.06 0.28
C PRO A 212 8.72 0.36 0.16
N LEU A 213 8.12 0.67 -1.00
CA LEU A 213 7.44 1.96 -1.22
C LEU A 213 6.39 2.23 -0.14
N THR A 214 5.64 1.20 0.27
CA THR A 214 4.61 1.34 1.28
C THR A 214 5.16 1.80 2.63
N GLU A 215 6.31 1.29 3.06
CA GLU A 215 6.95 1.74 4.31
C GLU A 215 7.40 3.20 4.23
N LEU A 216 7.92 3.61 3.07
CA LEU A 216 8.34 4.99 2.86
C LEU A 216 7.14 5.94 2.77
N CYS A 217 6.03 5.50 2.17
CA CYS A 217 4.78 6.23 2.18
C CYS A 217 4.24 6.38 3.62
N ASP A 218 4.24 5.33 4.43
CA ASP A 218 3.84 5.46 5.83
C ASP A 218 4.72 6.47 6.56
N TYR A 219 6.04 6.42 6.37
CA TYR A 219 6.96 7.37 6.99
C TYR A 219 6.69 8.82 6.55
N ALA A 220 6.52 9.05 5.24
CA ALA A 220 6.33 10.38 4.66
C ALA A 220 4.94 10.97 4.96
N LEU A 221 3.92 10.12 5.10
CA LEU A 221 2.52 10.51 5.26
C LEU A 221 2.02 10.36 6.70
N SER A 222 2.81 9.71 7.56
CA SER A 222 2.57 9.73 9.00
C SER A 222 2.50 11.18 9.46
N PRO A 223 1.55 11.54 10.32
CA PRO A 223 1.51 12.86 10.95
C PRO A 223 2.69 12.98 11.92
N THR A 224 3.90 13.15 11.39
CA THR A 224 5.03 13.59 12.17
C THR A 224 4.76 15.03 12.55
N THR A 225 4.39 15.20 13.82
CA THR A 225 4.70 16.36 14.65
C THR A 225 5.65 17.33 13.94
N SER A 226 5.07 18.39 13.40
CA SER A 226 5.71 19.64 12.98
C SER A 226 7.23 19.68 13.20
N ASN A 227 8.02 19.21 12.23
CA ASN A 227 9.41 19.64 12.13
C ASN A 227 9.46 21.01 11.43
N SER A 228 8.64 21.94 11.93
CA SER A 228 8.93 23.36 11.82
C SER A 228 10.12 23.60 12.74
N ARG A 229 11.34 23.44 12.20
CA ARG A 229 12.53 24.03 12.80
C ARG A 229 12.24 25.52 12.92
N SER A 230 11.86 25.92 14.12
CA SER A 230 11.75 27.32 14.50
C SER A 230 13.19 27.84 14.63
N PRO A 231 13.59 28.90 13.93
CA PRO A 231 14.87 29.53 14.18
C PRO A 231 14.71 30.36 15.45
N THR A 232 15.04 29.78 16.60
CA THR A 232 15.26 30.53 17.84
C THR A 232 16.74 30.41 18.19
N ASP A 233 17.43 31.54 17.98
CA ASP A 233 18.43 32.17 18.83
C ASP A 233 19.27 31.29 19.76
N GLU A 234 20.59 31.27 19.51
CA GLU A 234 21.66 31.77 20.40
C GLU A 234 23.02 31.22 19.93
N ASP A 235 23.95 32.10 19.54
CA ASP A 235 25.30 32.07 20.15
C ASP A 235 25.97 33.45 20.08
N ASP A 236 26.29 33.93 21.27
CA ASP A 236 27.02 35.13 21.64
C ASP A 236 28.51 34.82 21.60
N GLY A 237 29.30 35.65 20.92
CA GLY A 237 30.73 35.44 20.75
C GLY A 237 31.48 36.72 20.44
N THR A 238 31.48 37.65 21.39
CA THR A 238 32.27 38.88 21.40
C THR A 238 33.79 38.64 21.39
N VAL A 239 34.53 39.23 20.44
CA VAL A 239 35.93 39.69 20.64
C VAL A 239 36.21 40.95 19.80
N THR A 240 36.53 42.02 20.52
CA THR A 240 37.10 43.33 20.12
C THR A 240 38.47 43.25 19.44
N THR A 241 38.73 44.13 18.45
CA THR A 241 39.90 45.06 18.46
C THR A 241 39.75 46.18 17.43
N ALA A 242 40.18 47.38 17.84
CA ALA A 242 40.09 48.66 17.16
C ALA A 242 41.07 48.81 15.97
N GLY A 243 40.73 49.71 15.05
CA GLY A 243 41.61 50.21 14.00
C GLY A 243 40.95 51.33 13.20
N GLU A 244 41.24 52.57 13.57
CA GLU A 244 40.83 53.81 12.91
C GLU A 244 41.28 53.86 11.45
N SER A 245 40.45 54.38 10.55
CA SER A 245 40.87 55.46 9.64
C SER A 245 39.68 56.12 8.95
N SER A 246 39.76 57.45 8.98
CA SER A 246 38.91 58.45 8.36
C SER A 246 39.01 58.48 6.83
N PHE A 247 37.89 58.59 6.14
CA PHE A 247 37.85 59.25 4.83
C PHE A 247 36.45 59.80 4.52
N ASP A 248 36.30 61.12 4.59
CA ASP A 248 35.16 61.87 4.06
C ASP A 248 35.39 62.16 2.57
N SER A 249 34.41 61.87 1.72
CA SER A 249 34.20 62.64 0.48
C SER A 249 32.75 62.53 0.00
N GLU A 250 32.09 63.68 -0.02
CA GLU A 250 30.79 63.94 -0.63
C GLU A 250 30.79 63.65 -2.14
N GLY A 251 29.64 63.25 -2.70
CA GLY A 251 29.42 63.33 -4.14
C GLY A 251 28.29 62.46 -4.70
N PHE A 252 27.11 63.07 -4.85
CA PHE A 252 26.14 62.94 -5.95
C PHE A 252 25.86 61.58 -6.63
N GLY A 253 24.58 61.19 -6.66
CA GLY A 253 24.05 60.33 -7.72
C GLY A 253 22.76 59.60 -7.35
N ASP A 254 21.62 60.28 -7.48
CA ASP A 254 20.32 59.62 -7.67
C ASP A 254 20.39 58.83 -8.99
N GLU A 255 20.36 57.50 -8.93
CA GLU A 255 19.97 56.69 -10.08
C GLU A 255 19.40 55.33 -9.65
N GLN A 256 18.23 55.05 -10.21
CA GLN A 256 17.31 53.97 -9.90
C GLN A 256 17.99 52.59 -9.93
N ARG A 257 17.81 51.81 -8.85
CA ARG A 257 17.99 50.35 -8.89
C ARG A 257 16.64 49.68 -8.71
N GLN A 258 16.22 49.03 -9.79
CA GLN A 258 15.14 48.07 -9.86
C GLN A 258 15.29 47.01 -8.76
N SER A 259 14.27 46.87 -7.91
CA SER A 259 14.09 45.67 -7.09
C SER A 259 13.54 44.57 -7.99
N THR A 260 14.41 43.66 -8.45
CA THR A 260 13.97 42.36 -8.95
C THR A 260 13.55 41.53 -7.75
N TYR A 261 12.28 41.10 -7.79
CA TYR A 261 11.64 40.23 -6.82
C TYR A 261 12.52 39.01 -6.53
N ALA A 262 12.70 38.76 -5.24
CA ALA A 262 13.32 37.55 -4.74
C ALA A 262 12.45 36.34 -5.13
N GLU A 263 13.17 35.29 -5.50
CA GLU A 263 12.74 33.95 -5.87
C GLU A 263 11.54 33.43 -5.05
N ASP A 264 10.52 33.00 -5.80
CA ASP A 264 9.40 32.22 -5.29
C ASP A 264 9.92 30.90 -4.67
N ASN A 265 9.71 30.74 -3.37
CA ASN A 265 9.84 29.47 -2.67
C ASN A 265 8.76 28.50 -3.18
N GLU A 266 9.11 27.62 -4.12
CA GLU A 266 8.24 26.54 -4.63
C GLU A 266 8.18 25.29 -3.73
N ASP A 267 8.82 25.27 -2.56
CA ASP A 267 8.82 24.10 -1.68
C ASP A 267 7.89 24.27 -0.47
N SER A 268 6.57 24.32 -0.71
CA SER A 268 5.57 24.02 0.32
C SER A 268 4.18 23.81 -0.29
N ILE A 269 3.83 22.55 -0.56
CA ILE A 269 2.43 22.14 -0.69
C ILE A 269 2.12 21.21 0.49
N PRO A 270 1.20 21.56 1.39
CA PRO A 270 0.68 20.61 2.38
C PRO A 270 -0.32 19.70 1.67
N VAL A 271 0.18 18.63 1.02
CA VAL A 271 -0.71 17.55 0.60
C VAL A 271 -1.05 16.74 1.84
N LEU A 272 -2.21 17.03 2.44
CA LEU A 272 -2.80 16.17 3.45
C LEU A 272 -3.11 14.83 2.78
N ILE A 273 -2.33 13.79 3.05
CA ILE A 273 -2.69 12.41 2.71
C ILE A 273 -2.98 11.71 4.03
N GLN A 274 -4.10 11.00 4.09
CA GLN A 274 -4.46 10.25 5.29
C GLN A 274 -4.17 8.76 5.05
N VAL A 275 -3.47 8.14 6.01
CA VAL A 275 -3.28 6.70 6.08
C VAL A 275 -4.47 6.10 6.83
N GLU A 276 -5.12 5.08 6.27
CA GLU A 276 -6.08 4.27 7.03
C GLU A 276 -5.32 3.11 7.67
N GLU A 277 -5.13 3.14 8.99
CA GLU A 277 -4.76 1.94 9.73
C GLU A 277 -5.99 1.04 9.84
N THR A 278 -5.94 -0.17 9.29
CA THR A 278 -6.90 -1.23 9.61
C THR A 278 -6.61 -1.73 11.03
N LEU A 279 -7.06 -0.97 12.02
CA LEU A 279 -7.07 -1.38 13.42
C LEU A 279 -8.18 -2.41 13.62
N PHE A 280 -7.81 -3.69 13.66
CA PHE A 280 -8.60 -4.66 14.41
C PHE A 280 -8.28 -4.44 15.89
N GLU A 281 -9.03 -3.56 16.54
CA GLU A 281 -9.04 -3.47 18.00
C GLU A 281 -9.67 -4.78 18.52
N SER A 282 -8.83 -5.66 19.05
CA SER A 282 -9.28 -6.72 19.94
C SER A 282 -9.70 -6.08 21.25
N ASP A 283 -11.00 -5.87 21.44
CA ASP A 283 -11.59 -5.55 22.74
C ASP A 283 -11.42 -6.75 23.70
N GLU A 284 -10.22 -6.89 24.26
CA GLU A 284 -10.03 -7.58 25.54
C GLU A 284 -10.28 -6.56 26.64
N ASN A 285 -11.51 -6.52 27.15
CA ASN A 285 -11.82 -6.28 28.57
C ASN A 285 -13.34 -6.26 28.78
N ASN A 286 -13.89 -7.40 29.20
CA ASN A 286 -14.91 -7.40 30.26
C ASN A 286 -15.07 -8.81 30.86
N GLU A 287 -14.11 -9.21 31.69
CA GLU A 287 -14.43 -10.02 32.87
C GLU A 287 -14.64 -9.03 34.03
N ASN A 288 -15.90 -8.85 34.43
CA ASN A 288 -16.33 -8.80 35.83
C ASN A 288 -17.86 -8.62 35.93
N ASP A 289 -18.43 -9.48 36.78
CA ASP A 289 -19.83 -9.63 37.25
C ASP A 289 -20.86 -10.33 36.36
#